data_AF-A0A7C5XBX0-F1
#
_entry.id   AF-A0A7C5XBX0-F1
#
_cell.length_a   1.000
_cell.length_b   1.000
_cell.length_c   1.000
_cell.angle_alpha   90.00
_cell.angle_beta   90.00
_cell.angle_gamma   90.00
#
_symmetry.space_group_name_H-M   'P 1'
#
loop_
_entity.id
_entity.type
_entity.pdbx_description
1 polymer ?
#
loop_
_entity_poly.entity_id
_entity_poly.type
_entity_poly.pdbx_seq_one_letter_code
_entity_poly.pdbx_strand_id
1 'polypeptide(L)' 'MRKRAVVKFVKKVGAVMGEQVAHYFGVPVEEARRLLDELVERGELRSVEVAGLKFYFVDPKEAAEVILASIRPD' A
#
# COMPACT_ATOMS: atom_id res chain seq x y z
N MET A 1 5.41 14.10 3.63
CA MET A 1 5.08 12.90 4.44
C MET A 1 6.34 12.18 4.96
N ARG A 2 6.40 11.72 6.23
CA ARG A 2 7.60 11.01 6.76
C ARG A 2 7.61 9.54 6.30
N LYS A 3 8.60 9.13 5.48
CA LYS A 3 8.74 7.76 4.91
C LYS A 3 8.55 6.63 5.93
N ARG A 4 9.20 6.72 7.09
CA ARG A 4 9.06 5.73 8.19
C ARG A 4 7.63 5.57 8.69
N ALA A 5 6.82 6.65 8.70
CA ALA A 5 5.44 6.58 9.15
C ALA A 5 4.58 5.79 8.15
N VAL A 6 4.82 5.98 6.84
CA VAL A 6 4.13 5.23 5.78
C VAL A 6 4.47 3.75 5.84
N VAL A 7 5.76 3.40 5.95
CA VAL A 7 6.17 1.99 6.09
C VAL A 7 5.55 1.36 7.34
N LYS A 8 5.54 2.08 8.47
CA LYS A 8 4.89 1.60 9.71
C LYS A 8 3.38 1.39 9.52
N PHE A 9 2.73 2.27 8.76
CA PHE A 9 1.31 2.14 8.44
C PHE A 9 1.05 0.92 7.55
N VAL A 10 1.83 0.74 6.47
CA VAL A 10 1.71 -0.43 5.58
C VAL A 10 1.89 -1.74 6.36
N LYS A 11 2.90 -1.81 7.24
CA LYS A 11 3.13 -2.99 8.11
C LYS A 11 1.97 -3.26 9.07
N LYS A 12 1.27 -2.21 9.53
CA LYS A 12 0.13 -2.38 10.44
C LYS A 12 -1.09 -2.92 9.71
N VAL A 13 -1.26 -2.54 8.43
CA VAL A 13 -2.45 -2.88 7.64
C VAL A 13 -2.25 -4.15 6.80
N GLY A 14 -1.01 -4.53 6.51
CA GLY A 14 -0.64 -5.67 5.65
C GLY A 14 -0.44 -5.24 4.20
N ALA A 15 -1.49 -4.68 3.58
CA ALA A 15 -1.45 -4.12 2.23
C ALA A 15 -2.31 -2.86 2.10
N VAL A 16 -1.88 -1.90 1.28
CA VAL A 16 -2.60 -0.62 1.06
C VAL A 16 -2.58 -0.19 -0.41
N MET A 17 -3.58 0.57 -0.81
CA MET A 17 -3.61 1.35 -2.05
C MET A 17 -3.13 2.78 -1.82
N GLY A 18 -2.71 3.46 -2.89
CA GLY A 18 -2.26 4.86 -2.83
C GLY A 18 -3.32 5.81 -2.26
N GLU A 19 -4.59 5.55 -2.58
CA GLU A 19 -5.76 6.29 -2.12
C GLU A 19 -5.96 6.18 -0.60
N GLN A 20 -5.72 4.99 -0.04
CA GLN A 20 -5.83 4.78 1.41
C GLN A 20 -4.72 5.53 2.17
N VAL A 21 -3.51 5.54 1.60
CA VAL A 21 -2.39 6.32 2.15
C VAL A 21 -2.65 7.82 2.03
N ALA A 22 -3.12 8.27 0.86
CA ALA A 22 -3.49 9.66 0.63
C ALA A 22 -4.55 10.16 1.62
N HIS A 23 -5.61 9.38 1.81
CA HIS A 23 -6.67 9.66 2.77
C HIS A 23 -6.14 9.70 4.21
N TYR A 24 -5.35 8.70 4.62
CA TYR A 24 -4.83 8.61 5.99
C TYR A 24 -3.86 9.74 6.35
N PHE A 25 -3.01 10.15 5.41
CA PHE A 25 -1.96 11.15 5.65
C PHE A 25 -2.34 12.57 5.19
N GLY A 26 -3.52 12.76 4.58
CA GLY A 26 -4.01 14.07 4.14
C GLY A 26 -3.18 14.66 3.01
N VAL A 27 -2.79 13.85 2.03
CA VAL A 27 -1.96 14.27 0.87
C VAL A 27 -2.63 13.90 -0.45
N PRO A 28 -2.24 14.52 -1.58
CA PRO A 28 -2.71 14.10 -2.91
C PRO A 28 -2.40 12.64 -3.21
N VAL A 29 -3.27 11.97 -4.00
CA VAL A 29 -3.13 10.55 -4.36
C VAL A 29 -1.83 10.28 -5.11
N GLU A 30 -1.46 11.20 -6.00
CA GLU A 30 -0.28 11.16 -6.85
C GLU A 30 1.00 11.32 -6.02
N GLU A 31 0.95 12.14 -4.97
CA GLU A 31 2.06 12.25 -4.01
C GLU A 31 2.21 10.96 -3.20
N ALA A 32 1.10 10.37 -2.73
CA ALA A 32 1.12 9.11 -2.00
C ALA A 32 1.65 7.96 -2.87
N ARG A 33 1.14 7.82 -4.11
CA ARG A 33 1.59 6.81 -5.08
C ARG A 33 3.07 6.95 -5.39
N ARG A 34 3.54 8.16 -5.69
CA ARG A 34 4.96 8.43 -5.94
C ARG A 34 5.84 8.03 -4.75
N LEU A 35 5.42 8.37 -3.53
CA LEU A 35 6.17 7.96 -2.35
C LEU A 35 6.20 6.45 -2.18
N LEU A 36 5.08 5.77 -2.40
CA LEU A 36 5.01 4.31 -2.29
C LEU A 36 5.87 3.63 -3.37
N ASP A 37 5.89 4.16 -4.59
CA ASP A 37 6.77 3.68 -5.67
C ASP A 37 8.25 3.87 -5.32
N GLU A 38 8.65 5.02 -4.78
CA GLU A 38 10.02 5.25 -4.28
C GLU A 38 10.41 4.24 -3.19
N LEU A 39 9.47 3.84 -2.33
CA LEU A 39 9.72 2.84 -1.29
C LEU A 39 9.85 1.42 -1.86
N VAL A 40 9.17 1.12 -2.96
CA VAL A 40 9.35 -0.12 -3.71
C VAL A 40 10.72 -0.16 -4.38
N GLU A 41 11.13 0.93 -5.03
CA GLU A 41 12.46 1.04 -5.66
C GLU A 41 13.60 0.86 -4.65
N ARG A 42 13.40 1.29 -3.41
CA ARG A 42 14.35 1.14 -2.29
C ARG A 42 14.31 -0.23 -1.62
N GLY A 43 13.39 -1.11 -2.02
CA GLY A 43 13.18 -2.42 -1.40
C GLY A 43 12.54 -2.38 -0.01
N GLU A 44 12.00 -1.23 0.41
CA GLU A 44 11.30 -1.07 1.69
C GLU A 44 9.86 -1.62 1.63
N LEU A 45 9.26 -1.60 0.44
CA LEU A 45 7.95 -2.17 0.11
C LEU A 45 8.05 -3.06 -1.13
N ARG A 46 6.99 -3.84 -1.35
CA ARG A 46 6.70 -4.56 -2.58
C ARG A 46 5.37 -4.07 -3.13
N SER A 47 5.11 -4.32 -4.41
CA SER A 47 3.81 -4.02 -5.02
C SER A 47 3.30 -5.14 -5.92
N VAL A 48 1.98 -5.22 -6.04
CA VAL A 48 1.27 -6.14 -6.94
C VAL A 48 0.05 -5.43 -7.51
N GLU A 49 -0.29 -5.71 -8.76
CA GLU A 49 -1.51 -5.22 -9.39
C GLU A 49 -2.52 -6.36 -9.50
N VAL A 50 -3.74 -6.13 -9.00
CA VAL A 50 -4.84 -7.11 -9.00
C VAL A 50 -6.10 -6.38 -9.45
N ALA A 51 -6.74 -6.86 -10.53
CA ALA A 51 -7.96 -6.26 -11.09
C ALA A 51 -7.86 -4.74 -11.36
N GLY A 52 -6.69 -4.25 -11.80
CA GLY A 52 -6.44 -2.83 -12.06
C GLY A 52 -6.17 -1.98 -10.82
N LEU A 53 -6.08 -2.60 -9.64
CA LEU A 53 -5.74 -1.94 -8.38
C LEU A 53 -4.30 -2.30 -7.97
N LYS A 54 -3.50 -1.28 -7.68
CA LYS A 54 -2.11 -1.45 -7.24
C LYS A 54 -2.05 -1.44 -5.71
N PHE A 55 -1.59 -2.55 -5.15
CA PHE A 55 -1.39 -2.74 -3.72
C PHE A 55 0.10 -2.66 -3.38
N TYR A 56 0.40 -2.06 -2.23
CA TYR A 56 1.73 -1.92 -1.67
C TYR A 56 1.79 -2.61 -0.31
N PHE A 57 2.81 -3.43 -0.08
CA PHE A 57 2.88 -4.31 1.09
C PHE A 57 4.31 -4.60 1.51
N VAL A 58 4.49 -5.14 2.72
CA VAL A 58 5.80 -5.65 3.19
C VAL A 58 5.86 -7.16 3.11
N ASP A 59 4.87 -7.87 3.64
CA ASP A 59 4.79 -9.34 3.67
C ASP A 59 3.72 -9.84 2.68
N PRO A 60 4.06 -10.73 1.72
CA PRO A 60 3.12 -11.22 0.72
C PRO A 60 2.01 -12.09 1.34
N LYS A 61 2.27 -12.76 2.47
CA LYS A 61 1.26 -13.58 3.14
C LYS A 61 0.19 -12.69 3.76
N GLU A 62 0.60 -11.67 4.53
CA GLU A 62 -0.33 -10.68 5.08
C GLU A 62 -1.06 -9.92 3.96
N ALA A 63 -0.35 -9.58 2.88
CA ALA A 63 -0.96 -8.91 1.74
C ALA A 63 -2.05 -9.77 1.09
N ALA A 64 -1.83 -11.06 0.90
CA ALA A 64 -2.82 -11.97 0.33
C ALA A 64 -4.09 -12.03 1.19
N GLU A 65 -3.96 -12.13 2.52
CA GLU A 65 -5.09 -12.14 3.44
C GLU A 65 -5.94 -10.86 3.32
N VAL A 66 -5.30 -9.69 3.23
CA VAL A 66 -5.96 -8.38 3.12
C VAL A 66 -6.61 -8.21 1.75
N ILE A 67 -5.90 -8.54 0.66
CA ILE A 67 -6.41 -8.38 -0.71
C ILE A 67 -7.61 -9.32 -0.92
N LEU A 68 -7.52 -10.58 -0.50
CA LEU A 68 -8.64 -11.52 -0.60
C LEU A 68 -9.84 -11.07 0.23
N ALA A 69 -9.62 -10.49 1.41
CA ALA A 69 -10.72 -9.92 2.21
C ALA A 69 -11.37 -8.69 1.55
N SER A 70 -10.60 -7.93 0.76
CA SER A 70 -11.10 -6.77 0.01
C SER A 70 -11.89 -7.14 -1.25
N ILE A 71 -11.69 -8.35 -1.77
CA ILE A 71 -12.37 -8.90 -2.94
C ILE A 71 -13.29 -10.02 -2.44
N ARG A 72 -14.31 -9.68 -1.64
CA ARG A 72 -15.40 -10.64 -1.38
C ARG A 72 -16.33 -10.62 -2.60
N PRO A 73 -16.53 -11.76 -3.28
CA PRO A 73 -17.65 -11.88 -4.20
C PRO A 73 -18.93 -11.94 -3.35
N ASP A 74 -19.92 -11.13 -3.72
CA ASP A 74 -21.31 -11.35 -3.30
C ASP A 74 -21.79 -12.72 -3.81
#